data_AF-A0A7S1M646-F1
#
_entry.id   AF-A0A7S1M646-F1
#
_cell.length_a   1.000
_cell.length_b   1.000
_cell.length_c   1.000
_cell.angle_alpha   90.00
_cell.angle_beta   90.00
_cell.angle_gamma   90.00
#
_symmetry.space_group_name_H-M   'P 1'
#
loop_
_entity.id
_entity.type
_entity.pdbx_description
1 polymer ?
#
loop_
_entity_poly.entity_id
_entity_poly.type
_entity_poly.pdbx_seq_one_letter_code
_entity_poly.pdbx_strand_id
1 'polypeptide(L)'
;VTVSVLYWVQGRPPMRTSQVHLASLRYQRPYWMLKLRSADVDNYKIYTKLHLPEHQRIEMGHQAWLGGLDRPYMRPKCTTKNPLWLERKRHMLRIPELQGPESPLERYVLQWEQQFHSFRGTLRPTADDMHIAFELVERPLDLSYALQILNWCRNENDIHFAKDSFRVFLEACLRVDRKDVAVEAMNNAETLGFWHIDDDVRKYLNGDQTWYAKTASGALLPEAENRDVDATLTSATTEESEEANLAAELAALEALEAKSKAGKASPAETDAEEEARLLAELEELEALEKGDRK
;
A
#
# COMPACT_ATOMS: atom_id res chain seq x y z
N VAL A 1 4.79 -49.53 -0.26
CA VAL A 1 6.17 -49.65 0.29
C VAL A 1 6.75 -48.24 0.38
N THR A 2 6.91 -47.80 1.64
CA THR A 2 7.76 -46.71 2.17
C THR A 2 7.66 -45.29 1.63
N VAL A 3 6.99 -44.49 2.46
CA VAL A 3 7.23 -43.08 2.82
C VAL A 3 8.72 -42.78 3.11
N SER A 4 9.20 -41.58 2.73
CA SER A 4 10.24 -40.77 3.41
C SER A 4 10.26 -39.37 2.75
N VAL A 5 9.80 -38.26 3.35
CA VAL A 5 10.15 -37.55 4.60
C VAL A 5 11.49 -36.81 4.51
N LEU A 6 11.39 -35.47 4.60
CA LEU A 6 12.37 -34.48 5.09
C LEU A 6 13.75 -34.38 4.42
N TYR A 7 14.03 -33.21 3.82
CA TYR A 7 15.31 -32.52 4.04
C TYR A 7 15.07 -31.02 4.26
N TRP A 8 14.65 -30.73 5.49
CA TRP A 8 14.83 -29.45 6.16
C TRP A 8 16.27 -29.43 6.73
N VAL A 9 16.91 -28.26 6.74
CA VAL A 9 18.13 -27.94 7.51
C VAL A 9 19.41 -28.65 7.06
N GLN A 10 20.09 -28.07 6.06
CA GLN A 10 21.55 -28.23 5.99
C GLN A 10 22.16 -27.43 7.15
N GLY A 11 22.50 -28.16 8.21
CA GLY A 11 23.24 -27.64 9.35
C GLY A 11 24.49 -26.93 8.87
N ARG A 12 24.60 -25.64 9.21
CA ARG A 12 25.92 -25.02 9.33
C ARG A 12 26.72 -25.90 10.30
N PRO A 13 27.95 -26.31 9.96
CA PRO A 13 28.79 -27.01 10.91
C PRO A 13 28.85 -26.17 12.20
N PRO A 14 28.83 -26.78 13.39
CA PRO A 14 29.00 -26.03 14.62
C PRO A 14 30.34 -25.30 14.48
N MET A 15 30.27 -23.96 14.37
CA MET A 15 31.45 -23.13 14.49
C MET A 15 32.10 -23.57 15.79
N ARG A 16 33.29 -24.16 15.67
CA ARG A 16 34.19 -24.32 16.81
C ARG A 16 34.20 -22.96 17.47
N THR A 17 33.64 -22.87 18.65
CA THR A 17 33.81 -21.75 19.57
C THR A 17 35.26 -21.82 20.02
N SER A 18 36.18 -21.54 19.09
CA SER A 18 37.45 -20.99 19.48
C SER A 18 37.10 -19.75 20.29
N GLN A 19 37.59 -19.70 21.52
CA GLN A 19 37.57 -18.51 22.33
C GLN A 19 38.26 -17.41 21.51
N VAL A 20 37.47 -16.67 20.73
CA VAL A 20 37.90 -15.39 20.20
C VAL A 20 37.99 -14.53 21.45
N HIS A 21 39.20 -14.47 22.02
CA HIS A 21 39.56 -13.40 22.93
C HIS A 21 38.98 -12.14 22.31
N LEU A 22 38.11 -11.44 23.04
CA LEU A 22 37.53 -10.17 22.63
C LEU A 22 38.68 -9.17 22.45
N ALA A 23 39.35 -9.26 21.29
CA ALA A 23 40.56 -8.55 20.95
C ALA A 23 40.13 -7.11 20.66
N SER A 24 40.03 -6.34 21.72
CA SER A 24 39.63 -4.95 21.65
C SER A 24 40.71 -4.14 20.94
N LEU A 25 40.30 -3.39 19.92
CA LEU A 25 41.17 -2.45 19.22
C LEU A 25 41.43 -1.16 20.04
N ARG A 26 41.01 -1.08 21.31
CA ARG A 26 41.07 0.14 22.14
C ARG A 26 42.42 0.86 22.12
N TYR A 27 43.52 0.12 22.13
CA TYR A 27 44.88 0.68 22.13
C TYR A 27 45.52 0.76 20.74
N GLN A 28 44.88 0.18 19.72
CA GLN A 28 45.37 0.16 18.33
C GLN A 28 44.78 1.27 17.46
N ARG A 29 43.71 1.92 17.93
CA ARG A 29 43.04 3.03 17.23
C ARG A 29 42.64 4.14 18.20
N PRO A 30 42.47 5.38 17.72
CA PRO A 30 42.01 6.49 18.55
C PRO A 30 40.69 6.17 19.28
N TYR A 31 40.54 6.73 20.48
CA TYR A 31 39.41 6.42 21.36
C TYR A 31 38.04 6.74 20.75
N TRP A 32 37.94 7.77 19.90
CA TRP A 32 36.70 8.13 19.21
C TRP A 32 36.21 7.06 18.20
N MET A 33 37.05 6.08 17.86
CA MET A 33 36.67 4.91 17.06
C MET A 33 36.20 3.72 17.94
N LEU A 34 35.94 3.92 19.23
CA LEU A 34 35.43 2.88 20.11
C LEU A 34 34.10 2.33 19.55
N LYS A 35 33.92 1.00 19.60
CA LYS A 35 32.76 0.29 19.01
C LYS A 35 32.55 0.48 17.51
N LEU A 36 33.46 1.13 16.79
CA LEU A 36 33.41 1.17 15.33
C LEU A 36 33.54 -0.24 14.77
N ARG A 37 32.51 -0.69 14.05
CA ARG A 37 32.45 -2.00 13.38
C ARG A 37 33.14 -1.91 12.02
N SER A 38 33.74 -3.02 11.59
CA SER A 38 34.34 -3.13 10.26
C SER A 38 33.31 -3.06 9.13
N ALA A 39 32.07 -3.50 9.37
CA ALA A 39 30.98 -3.41 8.39
C ALA A 39 30.55 -1.95 8.10
N ASP A 40 30.85 -1.02 8.99
CA ASP A 40 30.41 0.37 8.91
C ASP A 40 31.40 1.29 8.18
N VAL A 41 32.63 0.83 7.95
CA VAL A 41 33.74 1.66 7.45
C VAL A 41 34.69 0.80 6.63
N ASP A 42 34.98 1.21 5.40
CA ASP A 42 35.86 0.48 4.47
C ASP A 42 37.25 0.20 5.08
N ASN A 43 37.92 1.24 5.58
CA ASN A 43 39.22 1.11 6.22
C ASN A 43 39.49 2.20 7.26
N TYR A 44 39.45 1.82 8.55
CA TYR A 44 39.64 2.77 9.65
C TYR A 44 41.05 3.41 9.69
N LYS A 45 42.07 2.78 9.06
CA LYS A 45 43.44 3.29 9.06
C LYS A 45 43.56 4.63 8.33
N ILE A 46 42.72 4.87 7.33
CA ILE A 46 42.69 6.14 6.57
C ILE A 46 42.53 7.32 7.54
N TYR A 47 41.58 7.21 8.47
CA TYR A 47 41.23 8.32 9.36
C TYR A 47 42.22 8.54 10.51
N THR A 48 43.13 7.60 10.76
CA THR A 48 44.23 7.81 11.74
C THR A 48 45.31 8.74 11.19
N LYS A 49 45.48 8.77 9.85
CA LYS A 49 46.53 9.51 9.14
C LYS A 49 46.03 10.79 8.46
N LEU A 50 44.76 11.15 8.67
CA LEU A 50 44.09 12.25 7.97
C LEU A 50 44.74 13.63 8.18
N HIS A 51 45.49 13.80 9.27
CA HIS A 51 46.19 15.03 9.61
C HIS A 51 47.47 15.26 8.80
N LEU A 52 47.97 14.24 8.10
CA LEU A 52 49.13 14.38 7.22
C LEU A 52 48.73 15.19 5.97
N PRO A 53 49.53 16.16 5.50
CA PRO A 53 49.15 17.05 4.39
C PRO A 53 48.71 16.33 3.11
N GLU A 54 49.37 15.22 2.77
CA GLU A 54 49.03 14.41 1.59
C GLU A 54 47.64 13.77 1.70
N HIS A 55 47.35 13.16 2.85
CA HIS A 55 46.06 12.54 3.14
C HIS A 55 44.94 13.59 3.31
N GLN A 56 45.26 14.75 3.88
CA GLN A 56 44.37 15.90 3.95
C GLN A 56 43.96 16.38 2.56
N ARG A 57 44.92 16.52 1.62
CA ARG A 57 44.62 16.90 0.24
C ARG A 57 43.75 15.86 -0.47
N ILE A 58 44.04 14.57 -0.29
CA ILE A 58 43.25 13.47 -0.86
C ILE A 58 41.81 13.51 -0.32
N GLU A 59 41.63 13.72 0.97
CA GLU A 59 40.30 13.81 1.58
C GLU A 59 39.50 15.00 1.04
N MET A 60 40.14 16.17 0.92
CA MET A 60 39.48 17.34 0.34
C MET A 60 39.11 17.10 -1.13
N GLY A 61 39.98 16.44 -1.90
CA GLY A 61 39.68 16.03 -3.28
C GLY A 61 38.53 15.02 -3.37
N HIS A 62 38.48 14.06 -2.45
CA HIS A 62 37.39 13.08 -2.36
C HIS A 62 36.05 13.74 -2.00
N GLN A 63 36.03 14.72 -1.10
CA GLN A 63 34.81 15.47 -0.77
C GLN A 63 34.31 16.33 -1.94
N ALA A 64 35.22 16.86 -2.76
CA ALA A 64 34.87 17.54 -4.01
C ALA A 64 34.31 16.57 -5.06
N TRP A 65 34.92 15.38 -5.19
CA TRP A 65 34.45 14.33 -6.09
C TRP A 65 33.03 13.85 -5.78
N LEU A 66 32.71 13.68 -4.49
CA LEU A 66 31.36 13.32 -4.03
C LEU A 66 30.33 14.44 -4.22
N GLY A 67 30.75 15.67 -4.53
CA GLY A 67 29.88 16.81 -4.76
C GLY A 67 29.10 17.28 -3.52
N GLY A 68 28.19 18.23 -3.76
CA GLY A 68 27.31 18.83 -2.75
C GLY A 68 27.99 19.87 -1.86
N LEU A 69 29.18 20.35 -2.21
CA LEU A 69 29.96 21.31 -1.43
C LEU A 69 30.56 22.39 -2.33
N ASP A 70 30.29 23.65 -2.01
CA ASP A 70 30.74 24.80 -2.81
C ASP A 70 32.14 25.29 -2.40
N ARG A 71 32.63 24.82 -1.25
CA ARG A 71 33.93 25.18 -0.68
C ARG A 71 34.77 23.94 -0.38
N PRO A 72 36.11 24.03 -0.44
CA PRO A 72 36.97 22.94 -0.01
C PRO A 72 36.67 22.54 1.43
N TYR A 73 36.45 21.26 1.66
CA TYR A 73 35.96 20.74 2.93
C TYR A 73 36.76 19.49 3.33
N MET A 74 37.07 19.40 4.62
CA MET A 74 37.60 18.21 5.25
C MET A 74 36.64 17.78 6.36
N ARG A 75 36.39 16.47 6.47
CA ARG A 75 35.63 15.92 7.60
C ARG A 75 36.31 16.23 8.95
N PRO A 76 35.57 16.27 10.06
CA PRO A 76 36.15 16.44 11.38
C PRO A 76 37.18 15.35 11.73
N LYS A 77 38.20 15.72 12.51
CA LYS A 77 39.29 14.82 12.92
C LYS A 77 38.81 13.57 13.68
N CYS A 78 37.72 13.70 14.42
CA CYS A 78 37.19 12.64 15.29
C CYS A 78 35.99 11.89 14.65
N THR A 79 35.88 11.89 13.32
CA THR A 79 34.79 11.22 12.60
C THR A 79 35.32 10.33 11.49
N THR A 80 34.80 9.10 11.40
CA THR A 80 35.09 8.18 10.29
C THR A 80 34.06 8.31 9.18
N LYS A 81 32.77 8.46 9.49
CA LYS A 81 31.70 8.70 8.52
C LYS A 81 31.57 10.19 8.20
N ASN A 82 30.84 10.51 7.14
CA ASN A 82 30.53 11.91 6.85
C ASN A 82 29.63 12.45 7.99
N PRO A 83 29.70 13.75 8.32
CA PRO A 83 28.77 14.32 9.28
C PRO A 83 27.32 14.21 8.80
N LEU A 84 26.39 14.12 9.74
CA LEU A 84 24.97 13.95 9.46
C LEU A 84 24.40 15.00 8.50
N TRP A 85 24.81 16.26 8.64
CA TRP A 85 24.35 17.34 7.77
C TRP A 85 24.83 17.16 6.32
N LEU A 86 26.03 16.61 6.12
CA LEU A 86 26.60 16.40 4.79
C LEU A 86 26.00 15.16 4.15
N GLU A 87 25.82 14.08 4.91
CA GLU A 87 25.10 12.88 4.44
C GLU A 87 23.67 13.23 4.06
N ARG A 88 22.96 14.00 4.90
CA ARG A 88 21.61 14.50 4.59
C ARG A 88 21.60 15.36 3.32
N LYS A 89 22.53 16.31 3.19
CA LYS A 89 22.62 17.16 1.99
C LYS A 89 22.82 16.33 0.73
N ARG A 90 23.75 15.36 0.76
CA ARG A 90 24.01 14.47 -0.39
C ARG A 90 22.84 13.55 -0.70
N HIS A 91 22.15 13.05 0.32
CA HIS A 91 20.96 12.24 0.12
C HIS A 91 19.85 13.03 -0.58
N MET A 92 19.63 14.30 -0.19
CA MET A 92 18.63 15.16 -0.83
C MET A 92 19.02 15.59 -2.26
N LEU A 93 20.32 15.73 -2.52
CA LEU A 93 20.84 16.08 -3.85
C LEU A 93 20.98 14.87 -4.79
N ARG A 94 20.82 13.65 -4.27
CA ARG A 94 20.86 12.44 -5.09
C ARG A 94 19.67 12.50 -6.04
N ILE A 95 19.97 12.50 -7.33
CA ILE A 95 18.94 12.41 -8.37
C ILE A 95 18.32 11.00 -8.25
N PRO A 96 16.98 10.89 -8.20
CA PRO A 96 16.33 9.59 -8.16
C PRO A 96 16.70 8.76 -9.39
N GLU A 97 16.66 7.44 -9.24
CA GLU A 97 17.03 6.52 -10.33
C GLU A 97 15.99 6.58 -11.46
N LEU A 98 14.71 6.76 -11.09
CA LEU A 98 13.64 7.02 -12.03
C LEU A 98 13.58 8.50 -12.40
N GLN A 99 13.79 8.81 -13.69
CA GLN A 99 13.70 10.17 -14.23
C GLN A 99 12.55 10.26 -15.23
N GLY A 100 11.71 11.29 -15.10
CA GLY A 100 10.60 11.55 -16.02
C GLY A 100 9.45 10.55 -15.88
N PRO A 101 8.71 10.55 -14.75
CA PRO A 101 7.64 9.59 -14.51
C PRO A 101 6.48 9.80 -15.49
N GLU A 102 6.18 8.77 -16.27
CA GLU A 102 5.07 8.73 -17.22
C GLU A 102 3.76 8.38 -16.50
N SER A 103 3.80 7.32 -15.68
CA SER A 103 2.64 6.76 -15.00
C SER A 103 2.31 7.52 -13.70
N PRO A 104 1.03 7.65 -13.31
CA PRO A 104 0.66 8.11 -11.98
C PRO A 104 1.35 7.32 -10.86
N LEU A 105 1.51 6.01 -11.03
CA LEU A 105 2.19 5.17 -10.04
C LEU A 105 3.67 5.55 -9.92
N GLU A 106 4.37 5.77 -11.02
CA GLU A 106 5.78 6.20 -11.00
C GLU A 106 5.97 7.51 -10.25
N ARG A 107 5.02 8.45 -10.38
CA ARG A 107 5.00 9.68 -9.57
C ARG A 107 4.79 9.37 -8.09
N TYR A 108 3.91 8.42 -7.77
CA TYR A 108 3.69 7.98 -6.40
C TYR A 108 4.93 7.28 -5.81
N VAL A 109 5.66 6.48 -6.58
CA VAL A 109 6.95 5.88 -6.16
C VAL A 109 7.97 6.95 -5.78
N LEU A 110 8.07 8.03 -6.56
CA LEU A 110 8.96 9.15 -6.21
C LEU A 110 8.52 9.87 -4.92
N GLN A 111 7.20 10.01 -4.71
CA GLN A 111 6.67 10.55 -3.45
C GLN A 111 6.95 9.61 -2.28
N TRP A 112 6.81 8.30 -2.49
CA TRP A 112 7.12 7.26 -1.52
C TRP A 112 8.58 7.33 -1.07
N GLU A 113 9.52 7.43 -2.01
CA GLU A 113 10.94 7.58 -1.70
C GLU A 113 11.23 8.85 -0.89
N GLN A 114 10.56 9.96 -1.23
CA GLN A 114 10.75 11.21 -0.50
C GLN A 114 10.19 11.17 0.92
N GLN A 115 9.07 10.49 1.14
CA GLN A 115 8.41 10.40 2.45
C GLN A 115 9.06 9.34 3.33
N PHE A 116 9.11 8.10 2.85
CA PHE A 116 9.48 6.92 3.65
C PHE A 116 10.97 6.59 3.57
N HIS A 117 11.61 6.83 2.42
CA HIS A 117 13.06 6.63 2.26
C HIS A 117 13.85 7.94 2.43
N SER A 118 13.32 8.89 3.22
CA SER A 118 14.07 10.08 3.59
C SER A 118 15.28 9.75 4.47
N PHE A 119 16.31 10.61 4.43
CA PHE A 119 17.54 10.39 5.20
C PHE A 119 17.25 10.29 6.71
N ARG A 120 17.37 9.08 7.27
CA ARG A 120 16.98 8.75 8.65
C ARG A 120 15.52 9.11 8.96
N GLY A 121 14.64 8.91 7.99
CA GLY A 121 13.20 8.99 8.19
C GLY A 121 12.76 8.08 9.34
N THR A 122 11.87 8.61 10.18
CA THR A 122 11.24 7.86 11.28
C THR A 122 9.83 7.41 10.94
N LEU A 123 9.27 7.95 9.87
CA LEU A 123 7.90 7.71 9.45
C LEU A 123 7.84 6.36 8.74
N ARG A 124 6.96 5.48 9.25
CA ARG A 124 6.71 4.17 8.67
C ARG A 124 5.50 4.28 7.73
N PRO A 125 5.51 3.56 6.59
CA PRO A 125 4.33 3.46 5.75
C PRO A 125 3.14 2.84 6.48
N THR A 126 1.95 3.14 5.97
CA THR A 126 0.70 2.51 6.41
C THR A 126 0.21 1.50 5.36
N ALA A 127 -0.75 0.65 5.75
CA ALA A 127 -1.39 -0.27 4.80
C ALA A 127 -2.18 0.50 3.72
N ASP A 128 -2.74 1.66 4.08
CA ASP A 128 -3.51 2.49 3.16
C ASP A 128 -2.62 3.12 2.09
N ASP A 129 -1.39 3.54 2.44
CA ASP A 129 -0.41 4.02 1.47
C ASP A 129 -0.07 2.93 0.42
N MET A 130 0.00 1.68 0.86
CA MET A 130 0.18 0.54 -0.04
C MET A 130 -1.06 0.30 -0.92
N HIS A 131 -2.28 0.49 -0.39
CA HIS A 131 -3.51 0.37 -1.18
C HIS A 131 -3.56 1.42 -2.28
N ILE A 132 -3.17 2.66 -1.99
CA ILE A 132 -3.04 3.74 -2.99
C ILE A 132 -2.10 3.31 -4.13
N ALA A 133 -0.96 2.68 -3.81
CA ALA A 133 -0.06 2.17 -4.84
C ALA A 133 -0.72 1.11 -5.74
N PHE A 134 -1.51 0.20 -5.17
CA PHE A 134 -2.22 -0.82 -5.94
C PHE A 134 -3.38 -0.24 -6.77
N GLU A 135 -4.04 0.79 -6.27
CA GLU A 135 -5.12 1.47 -7.00
C GLU A 135 -4.62 2.24 -8.23
N LEU A 136 -3.36 2.67 -8.26
CA LEU A 136 -2.76 3.39 -9.38
C LEU A 136 -2.16 2.48 -10.46
N VAL A 137 -2.33 1.16 -10.36
CA VAL A 137 -1.79 0.20 -11.33
C VAL A 137 -2.62 0.21 -12.62
N GLU A 138 -1.98 0.60 -13.73
CA GLU A 138 -2.55 0.57 -15.08
C GLU A 138 -1.78 -0.39 -16.01
N ARG A 139 -0.44 -0.32 -15.98
CA ARG A 139 0.45 -1.09 -16.87
C ARG A 139 1.05 -2.30 -16.15
N PRO A 140 1.54 -3.34 -16.88
CA PRO A 140 2.24 -4.45 -16.25
C PRO A 140 3.55 -4.07 -15.56
N LEU A 141 4.20 -3.01 -16.01
CA LEU A 141 5.36 -2.46 -15.32
C LEU A 141 4.97 -1.86 -13.95
N ASP A 142 3.81 -1.21 -13.87
CA ASP A 142 3.30 -0.59 -12.65
C ASP A 142 3.08 -1.64 -11.55
N LEU A 143 2.57 -2.81 -11.93
CA LEU A 143 2.42 -3.93 -10.98
C LEU A 143 3.75 -4.34 -10.35
N SER A 144 4.86 -4.27 -11.09
CA SER A 144 6.19 -4.61 -10.55
C SER A 144 6.65 -3.59 -9.50
N TYR A 145 6.40 -2.30 -9.72
CA TYR A 145 6.67 -1.26 -8.72
C TYR A 145 5.79 -1.42 -7.48
N ALA A 146 4.49 -1.70 -7.67
CA ALA A 146 3.57 -1.94 -6.55
C ALA A 146 3.98 -3.17 -5.72
N LEU A 147 4.44 -4.25 -6.36
CA LEU A 147 4.96 -5.43 -5.68
C LEU A 147 6.26 -5.15 -4.90
N GLN A 148 7.13 -4.28 -5.41
CA GLN A 148 8.31 -3.83 -4.67
C GLN A 148 7.92 -3.03 -3.42
N ILE A 149 6.90 -2.16 -3.52
CA ILE A 149 6.33 -1.45 -2.37
C ILE A 149 5.79 -2.44 -1.33
N LEU A 150 5.05 -3.47 -1.76
CA LEU A 150 4.58 -4.53 -0.85
C LEU A 150 5.75 -5.23 -0.14
N ASN A 151 6.83 -5.53 -0.87
CA ASN A 151 8.03 -6.11 -0.29
C ASN A 151 8.69 -5.18 0.75
N TRP A 152 8.74 -3.87 0.49
CA TRP A 152 9.23 -2.89 1.48
C TRP A 152 8.30 -2.81 2.69
N CYS A 153 6.99 -2.87 2.51
CA CYS A 153 6.04 -2.87 3.61
C CYS A 153 6.19 -4.10 4.51
N ARG A 154 6.37 -5.29 3.91
CA ARG A 154 6.49 -6.54 4.66
C ARG A 154 7.87 -6.76 5.28
N ASN A 155 8.92 -6.66 4.46
CA ASN A 155 10.27 -7.11 4.87
C ASN A 155 11.10 -6.01 5.52
N GLU A 156 10.98 -4.76 5.05
CA GLU A 156 11.77 -3.65 5.60
C GLU A 156 11.05 -2.96 6.77
N ASN A 157 9.75 -2.73 6.62
CA ASN A 157 8.96 -2.00 7.60
C ASN A 157 8.16 -2.88 8.55
N ASP A 158 8.04 -4.19 8.32
CA ASP A 158 7.24 -5.16 9.11
C ASP A 158 5.85 -4.60 9.50
N ILE A 159 5.08 -4.22 8.47
CA ILE A 159 3.73 -3.70 8.60
C ILE A 159 2.74 -4.87 8.61
N HIS A 160 1.78 -4.82 9.54
CA HIS A 160 0.65 -5.73 9.53
C HIS A 160 -0.43 -5.20 8.58
N PHE A 161 -0.83 -6.01 7.59
CA PHE A 161 -1.77 -5.59 6.57
C PHE A 161 -3.22 -5.53 7.07
N ALA A 162 -4.01 -4.65 6.47
CA ALA A 162 -5.45 -4.59 6.71
C ALA A 162 -6.15 -5.84 6.14
N LYS A 163 -7.35 -6.13 6.66
CA LYS A 163 -8.17 -7.29 6.25
C LYS A 163 -8.43 -7.31 4.74
N ASP A 164 -8.65 -6.14 4.16
CA ASP A 164 -9.08 -5.99 2.77
C ASP A 164 -7.90 -5.88 1.79
N SER A 165 -6.66 -5.93 2.29
CA SER A 165 -5.45 -5.74 1.47
C SER A 165 -5.31 -6.77 0.36
N PHE A 166 -5.74 -8.02 0.59
CA PHE A 166 -5.69 -9.06 -0.43
C PHE A 166 -6.66 -8.77 -1.58
N ARG A 167 -7.81 -8.17 -1.28
CA ARG A 167 -8.80 -7.80 -2.29
C ARG A 167 -8.27 -6.68 -3.19
N VAL A 168 -7.73 -5.61 -2.61
CA VAL A 168 -7.12 -4.50 -3.38
C VAL A 168 -5.98 -5.02 -4.26
N PHE A 169 -5.17 -5.94 -3.71
CA PHE A 169 -4.10 -6.61 -4.46
C PHE A 169 -4.64 -7.43 -5.65
N LEU A 170 -5.69 -8.23 -5.44
CA LEU A 170 -6.32 -9.01 -6.51
C LEU A 170 -6.85 -8.10 -7.62
N GLU A 171 -7.54 -7.02 -7.25
CA GLU A 171 -8.08 -6.05 -8.20
C GLU A 171 -6.97 -5.43 -9.06
N ALA A 172 -5.83 -5.09 -8.45
CA ALA A 172 -4.65 -4.59 -9.18
C ALA A 172 -4.06 -5.63 -10.15
N CYS A 173 -4.00 -6.91 -9.77
CA CYS A 173 -3.55 -7.98 -10.66
C CYS A 173 -4.50 -8.21 -11.85
N LEU A 174 -5.81 -8.12 -11.62
CA LEU A 174 -6.82 -8.31 -12.67
C LEU A 174 -6.84 -7.18 -13.69
N ARG A 175 -6.56 -5.92 -13.29
CA ARG A 175 -6.45 -4.79 -14.24
C ARG A 175 -5.37 -4.99 -15.32
N VAL A 176 -4.36 -5.78 -14.98
CA VAL A 176 -3.19 -6.06 -15.83
C VAL A 176 -3.28 -7.44 -16.48
N ASP A 177 -4.40 -8.16 -16.29
CA ASP A 177 -4.59 -9.54 -16.74
C ASP A 177 -3.53 -10.54 -16.21
N ARG A 178 -2.99 -10.30 -15.00
CA ARG A 178 -1.98 -11.16 -14.35
C ARG A 178 -2.58 -12.00 -13.23
N LYS A 179 -3.49 -12.92 -13.59
CA LYS A 179 -4.11 -13.88 -12.65
C LYS A 179 -3.09 -14.87 -12.06
N ASP A 180 -2.01 -15.16 -12.80
CA ASP A 180 -0.90 -16.02 -12.38
C ASP A 180 -0.29 -15.56 -11.05
N VAL A 181 -0.02 -14.25 -10.92
CA VAL A 181 0.57 -13.65 -9.72
C VAL A 181 -0.38 -13.74 -8.52
N ALA A 182 -1.68 -13.56 -8.75
CA ALA A 182 -2.68 -13.66 -7.69
C ALA A 182 -2.80 -15.09 -7.13
N VAL A 183 -2.72 -16.10 -8.01
CA VAL A 183 -2.71 -17.52 -7.59
C VAL A 183 -1.45 -17.85 -6.80
N GLU A 184 -0.29 -17.36 -7.23
CA GLU A 184 0.97 -17.56 -6.50
C GLU A 184 0.92 -16.88 -5.12
N ALA A 185 0.36 -15.67 -5.04
CA ALA A 185 0.21 -14.95 -3.78
C ALA A 185 -0.74 -15.66 -2.81
N MET A 186 -1.80 -16.29 -3.30
CA MET A 186 -2.70 -17.11 -2.48
C MET A 186 -1.97 -18.31 -1.87
N ASN A 187 -1.16 -19.01 -2.65
CA ASN A 187 -0.38 -20.16 -2.17
C ASN A 187 0.66 -19.76 -1.11
N ASN A 188 1.17 -18.53 -1.20
CA ASN A 188 2.24 -18.00 -0.34
C ASN A 188 1.77 -16.90 0.62
N ALA A 189 0.48 -16.87 0.96
CA ALA A 189 -0.17 -15.77 1.69
C ALA A 189 0.54 -15.38 3.00
N GLU A 190 0.90 -16.37 3.82
CA GLU A 190 1.57 -16.14 5.11
C GLU A 190 2.95 -15.47 4.95
N THR A 191 3.69 -15.86 3.91
CA THR A 191 5.03 -15.31 3.64
C THR A 191 4.95 -13.85 3.18
N LEU A 192 3.97 -13.54 2.33
CA LEU A 192 3.71 -12.19 1.85
C LEU A 192 3.12 -11.29 2.94
N GLY A 193 2.50 -11.87 3.97
CA GLY A 193 1.93 -11.13 5.11
C GLY A 193 0.41 -10.94 5.02
N PHE A 194 -0.25 -11.58 4.05
CA PHE A 194 -1.70 -11.61 3.96
C PHE A 194 -2.27 -12.59 4.99
N TRP A 195 -2.77 -12.07 6.10
CA TRP A 195 -3.34 -12.88 7.19
C TRP A 195 -4.80 -13.26 6.95
N HIS A 196 -5.53 -12.45 6.17
CA HIS A 196 -6.93 -12.67 5.83
C HIS A 196 -7.11 -12.74 4.32
N ILE A 197 -7.82 -13.77 3.85
CA ILE A 197 -8.26 -13.93 2.47
C ILE A 197 -9.70 -14.41 2.52
N ASP A 198 -10.60 -13.70 1.85
CA ASP A 198 -12.01 -14.08 1.75
C ASP A 198 -12.18 -15.40 0.99
N ASP A 199 -13.14 -16.21 1.41
CA ASP A 199 -13.37 -17.53 0.80
C ASP A 199 -13.90 -17.43 -0.63
N ASP A 200 -14.65 -16.37 -0.96
CA ASP A 200 -15.13 -16.13 -2.33
C ASP A 200 -13.97 -15.82 -3.28
N VAL A 201 -12.99 -15.04 -2.80
CA VAL A 201 -11.74 -14.78 -3.54
C VAL A 201 -10.95 -16.06 -3.78
N ARG A 202 -10.87 -16.97 -2.79
CA ARG A 202 -10.20 -18.27 -2.97
C ARG A 202 -10.88 -19.14 -4.01
N LYS A 203 -12.22 -19.23 -3.96
CA LYS A 203 -13.01 -19.98 -4.94
C LYS A 203 -12.84 -19.42 -6.35
N TYR A 204 -12.79 -18.09 -6.50
CA TYR A 204 -12.52 -17.45 -7.79
C TYR A 204 -11.15 -17.79 -8.37
N LEU A 205 -10.12 -17.78 -7.53
CA LEU A 205 -8.75 -18.09 -7.95
C LEU A 205 -8.58 -19.58 -8.29
N ASN A 206 -9.25 -20.46 -7.56
CA ASN A 206 -9.28 -21.91 -7.85
C ASN A 206 -10.13 -22.28 -9.07
N GLY A 207 -11.04 -21.38 -9.51
CA GLY A 207 -11.97 -21.61 -10.61
C GLY A 207 -13.27 -22.30 -10.18
N ASP A 208 -13.54 -22.42 -8.89
CA ASP A 208 -14.81 -22.94 -8.35
C ASP A 208 -15.96 -21.93 -8.55
N GLN A 209 -15.63 -20.64 -8.62
CA GLN A 209 -16.55 -19.52 -8.86
C GLN A 209 -16.01 -18.60 -9.96
N THR A 210 -16.91 -17.89 -10.64
CA THR A 210 -16.61 -16.90 -11.71
C THR A 210 -16.54 -15.46 -11.20
N TRP A 211 -16.81 -15.22 -9.92
CA TRP A 211 -16.79 -13.90 -9.31
C TRP A 211 -16.02 -13.93 -7.99
N TYR A 212 -15.38 -12.82 -7.63
CA TYR A 212 -14.61 -12.68 -6.38
C TYR A 212 -15.22 -11.68 -5.39
N ALA A 213 -16.08 -10.76 -5.85
CA ALA A 213 -16.73 -9.78 -5.00
C ALA A 213 -18.11 -9.38 -5.54
N LYS A 214 -18.99 -9.01 -4.61
CA LYS A 214 -20.27 -8.34 -4.88
C LYS A 214 -20.13 -6.86 -4.59
N THR A 215 -20.52 -6.02 -5.55
CA THR A 215 -20.59 -4.57 -5.36
C THR A 215 -21.79 -4.22 -4.48
N ALA A 216 -21.78 -3.04 -3.83
CA ALA A 216 -22.93 -2.57 -3.05
C ALA A 216 -24.23 -2.44 -3.87
N SER A 217 -24.09 -2.27 -5.19
CA SER A 217 -25.19 -2.29 -6.18
C SER A 217 -25.69 -3.69 -6.53
N GLY A 218 -25.08 -4.75 -6.00
CA GLY A 218 -25.43 -6.15 -6.26
C GLY A 218 -24.73 -6.80 -7.46
N ALA A 219 -23.98 -6.04 -8.27
CA ALA A 219 -23.25 -6.57 -9.43
C ALA A 219 -22.05 -7.47 -9.04
N LEU A 220 -21.79 -8.51 -9.84
CA LEU A 220 -20.71 -9.47 -9.62
C LEU A 220 -19.44 -9.07 -10.39
N LEU A 221 -18.31 -9.00 -9.68
CA LEU A 221 -17.00 -8.68 -10.28
C LEU A 221 -16.20 -9.97 -10.55
N PRO A 222 -15.52 -10.09 -11.72
CA PRO A 222 -15.40 -9.10 -12.79
C PRO A 222 -16.68 -9.00 -13.64
N GLU A 223 -17.03 -7.78 -14.05
CA GLU A 223 -18.26 -7.51 -14.82
C GLU A 223 -18.24 -8.25 -16.18
N ALA A 224 -17.07 -8.37 -16.82
CA ALA A 224 -16.96 -8.96 -18.15
C ALA A 224 -17.37 -10.44 -18.17
N GLU A 225 -17.06 -11.20 -17.12
CA GLU A 225 -17.37 -12.63 -17.03
C GLU A 225 -18.79 -12.89 -16.51
N ASN A 226 -19.38 -11.94 -15.76
CA ASN A 226 -20.64 -12.16 -15.05
C ASN A 226 -21.82 -11.32 -15.57
N ARG A 227 -21.67 -10.59 -16.68
CA ARG A 227 -22.79 -9.87 -17.34
C ARG A 227 -24.02 -10.74 -17.56
N ASP A 228 -23.83 -11.97 -18.03
CA ASP A 228 -24.93 -12.89 -18.31
C ASP A 228 -25.59 -13.40 -17.02
N VAL A 229 -24.79 -13.62 -15.97
CA VAL A 229 -25.28 -14.07 -14.66
C VAL A 229 -26.03 -12.94 -13.95
N ASP A 230 -25.51 -11.72 -13.98
CA ASP A 230 -26.16 -10.53 -13.43
C ASP A 230 -27.45 -10.20 -14.18
N ALA A 231 -27.50 -10.36 -15.51
CA ALA A 231 -28.72 -10.22 -16.28
C ALA A 231 -29.80 -11.23 -15.86
N THR A 232 -29.42 -12.48 -15.58
CA THR A 232 -30.37 -13.49 -15.06
C THR A 232 -30.80 -13.25 -13.61
N LEU A 233 -29.92 -12.73 -12.76
CA LEU A 233 -30.23 -12.40 -11.37
C LEU A 233 -31.17 -11.20 -11.28
N THR A 234 -30.90 -10.16 -12.07
CA THR A 234 -31.78 -8.99 -12.15
C THR A 234 -33.14 -9.35 -12.72
N SER A 235 -33.20 -10.14 -13.80
CA SER A 235 -34.49 -10.60 -14.35
C SER A 235 -35.30 -11.43 -13.34
N ALA A 236 -34.65 -12.35 -12.61
CA ALA A 236 -35.29 -13.16 -11.58
C ALA A 236 -35.81 -12.32 -10.40
N THR A 237 -35.07 -11.29 -9.98
CA THR A 237 -35.56 -10.37 -8.94
C THR A 237 -36.70 -9.46 -9.42
N THR A 238 -36.75 -9.08 -10.71
CA THR A 238 -37.93 -8.39 -11.25
C THR A 238 -39.14 -9.31 -11.24
N GLU A 239 -39.02 -10.56 -11.66
CA GLU A 239 -40.12 -11.54 -11.67
C GLU A 239 -40.64 -11.84 -10.24
N GLU A 240 -39.74 -12.04 -9.26
CA GLU A 240 -40.14 -12.23 -7.86
C GLU A 240 -40.74 -10.95 -7.24
N SER A 241 -40.27 -9.76 -7.64
CA SER A 241 -40.84 -8.49 -7.18
C SER A 241 -42.17 -8.15 -7.86
N GLU A 242 -42.37 -8.53 -9.11
CA GLU A 242 -43.62 -8.36 -9.85
C GLU A 242 -44.69 -9.35 -9.36
N GLU A 243 -44.34 -10.61 -9.08
CA GLU A 243 -45.25 -11.56 -8.44
C GLU A 243 -45.62 -11.15 -7.02
N ALA A 244 -44.67 -10.61 -6.24
CA ALA A 244 -44.94 -10.08 -4.90
C ALA A 244 -45.78 -8.78 -4.95
N ASN A 245 -45.55 -7.91 -5.94
CA ASN A 245 -46.33 -6.69 -6.14
C ASN A 245 -47.74 -6.98 -6.67
N LEU A 246 -47.91 -7.96 -7.56
CA LEU A 246 -49.22 -8.43 -8.04
C LEU A 246 -50.00 -9.13 -6.92
N ALA A 247 -49.32 -9.92 -6.07
CA ALA A 247 -49.94 -10.52 -4.89
C ALA A 247 -50.33 -9.46 -3.84
N ALA A 248 -49.52 -8.42 -3.67
CA ALA A 248 -49.83 -7.28 -2.80
C ALA A 248 -50.95 -6.38 -3.36
N GLU A 249 -51.01 -6.16 -4.68
CA GLU A 249 -52.11 -5.45 -5.34
C GLU A 249 -53.42 -6.24 -5.29
N LEU A 250 -53.37 -7.58 -5.48
CA LEU A 250 -54.54 -8.44 -5.30
C LEU A 250 -55.04 -8.45 -3.85
N ALA A 251 -54.13 -8.49 -2.87
CA ALA A 251 -54.48 -8.38 -1.46
C ALA A 251 -55.02 -6.97 -1.10
N ALA A 252 -54.52 -5.91 -1.73
CA ALA A 252 -55.01 -4.55 -1.55
C ALA A 252 -56.39 -4.34 -2.19
N LEU A 253 -56.66 -4.99 -3.33
CA LEU A 253 -57.98 -4.98 -3.99
C LEU A 253 -59.01 -5.79 -3.19
N GLU A 254 -58.66 -6.95 -2.64
CA GLU A 254 -59.54 -7.70 -1.72
C GLU A 254 -59.81 -6.90 -0.42
N ALA A 255 -58.81 -6.18 0.10
CA ALA A 255 -58.98 -5.31 1.26
C ALA A 255 -59.84 -4.07 0.98
N LEU A 256 -59.83 -3.55 -0.25
CA LEU A 256 -60.70 -2.45 -0.70
C LEU A 256 -62.14 -2.89 -0.92
N GLU A 257 -62.36 -4.11 -1.43
CA GLU A 257 -63.71 -4.70 -1.53
C GLU A 257 -64.32 -4.92 -0.13
N ALA A 258 -63.50 -5.33 0.85
CA ALA A 258 -63.91 -5.45 2.26
C ALA A 258 -64.14 -4.10 2.98
N LYS A 259 -63.50 -3.01 2.53
CA LYS A 259 -63.64 -1.65 3.10
C LYS A 259 -64.74 -0.79 2.46
N SER A 260 -65.44 -1.27 1.43
CA SER A 260 -66.59 -0.59 0.82
C SER A 260 -67.83 -0.45 1.74
N LYS A 261 -67.72 -0.89 3.00
CA LYS A 261 -68.68 -0.65 4.10
C LYS A 261 -68.03 -0.01 5.35
N ALA A 262 -67.24 1.05 5.22
CA ALA A 262 -67.02 2.02 6.30
C ALA A 262 -66.43 3.33 5.77
N GLY A 263 -67.01 4.46 6.17
CA GLY A 263 -66.76 5.78 5.60
C GLY A 263 -65.44 6.45 6.01
N LYS A 264 -64.94 7.25 5.05
CA LYS A 264 -64.44 8.63 5.13
C LYS A 264 -63.48 9.03 6.27
N ALA A 265 -62.21 9.26 5.92
CA ALA A 265 -61.43 10.48 6.20
C ALA A 265 -59.99 10.33 5.67
N SER A 266 -59.53 11.27 4.83
CA SER A 266 -58.13 11.43 4.40
C SER A 266 -57.39 12.41 5.33
N PRO A 267 -56.07 12.26 5.50
CA PRO A 267 -55.19 13.37 5.86
C PRO A 267 -54.21 13.61 4.70
N ALA A 268 -54.37 14.71 3.98
CA ALA A 268 -53.49 15.11 2.86
C ALA A 268 -53.04 16.57 2.97
N GLU A 269 -53.07 17.16 4.18
CA GLU A 269 -52.81 18.59 4.39
C GLU A 269 -51.50 18.90 5.15
N THR A 270 -50.65 17.91 5.46
CA THR A 270 -49.38 18.14 6.17
C THR A 270 -48.17 18.29 5.25
N ASP A 271 -48.23 17.75 4.03
CA ASP A 271 -47.03 17.60 3.19
C ASP A 271 -46.70 18.88 2.41
N ALA A 272 -47.70 19.70 2.09
CA ALA A 272 -47.52 20.94 1.34
C ALA A 272 -46.82 22.05 2.13
N GLU A 273 -46.98 22.08 3.47
CA GLU A 273 -46.31 23.07 4.33
C GLU A 273 -44.84 22.69 4.59
N GLU A 274 -44.53 21.38 4.65
CA GLU A 274 -43.15 20.90 4.79
C GLU A 274 -42.35 21.09 3.49
N GLU A 275 -42.95 20.88 2.32
CA GLU A 275 -42.32 21.14 1.02
C GLU A 275 -41.97 22.63 0.83
N ALA A 276 -42.86 23.54 1.22
CA ALA A 276 -42.60 24.97 1.16
C ALA A 276 -41.45 25.40 2.07
N ARG A 277 -41.28 24.73 3.22
CA ARG A 277 -40.20 25.00 4.17
C ARG A 277 -38.85 24.48 3.66
N LEU A 278 -38.83 23.29 3.06
CA LEU A 278 -37.62 22.69 2.49
C LEU A 278 -37.12 23.44 1.25
N LEU A 279 -38.01 23.98 0.42
CA LEU A 279 -37.64 24.80 -0.73
C LEU A 279 -36.97 26.12 -0.31
N ALA A 280 -37.43 26.75 0.78
CA ALA A 280 -36.81 27.96 1.30
C ALA A 280 -35.41 27.71 1.89
N GLU A 281 -35.22 26.56 2.55
CA GLU A 281 -33.92 26.16 3.11
C GLU A 281 -32.89 25.84 2.00
N LEU A 282 -33.33 25.25 0.89
CA LEU A 282 -32.46 25.02 -0.28
C LEU A 282 -32.05 26.32 -0.98
N GLU A 283 -32.93 27.32 -1.05
CA GLU A 283 -32.61 28.62 -1.64
C GLU A 283 -31.59 29.41 -0.80
N GLU A 284 -31.67 29.33 0.53
CA GLU A 284 -30.65 29.91 1.43
C GLU A 284 -29.28 29.22 1.29
N LEU A 285 -29.26 27.89 1.14
CA LEU A 285 -28.01 27.14 0.94
C LEU A 285 -27.36 27.42 -0.42
N GLU A 286 -28.15 27.56 -1.49
CA GLU A 286 -27.63 27.92 -2.81
C GLU A 286 -27.08 29.37 -2.85
N ALA A 287 -27.69 30.29 -2.09
CA ALA A 287 -27.19 31.65 -1.95
C ALA A 287 -25.84 31.71 -1.19
N LEU A 288 -25.66 30.86 -0.18
CA LEU A 288 -24.39 30.73 0.55
C LEU A 288 -23.29 30.13 -0.35
N GLU A 289 -23.61 29.10 -1.14
CA GLU A 289 -22.64 28.47 -2.04
C GLU A 289 -22.20 29.41 -3.20
N LYS A 290 -23.09 30.29 -3.68
CA LYS A 290 -22.74 31.33 -4.66
C LYS A 290 -21.99 32.52 -4.05
N GLY A 291 -22.13 32.76 -2.74
CA GLY A 291 -21.40 33.79 -2.00
C GLY A 291 -19.92 33.47 -1.81
N ASP A 292 -19.58 32.19 -1.68
CA ASP A 292 -18.21 31.71 -1.47
C ASP A 292 -17.40 31.52 -2.77
N ARG A 293 -17.98 31.81 -3.95
CA ARG A 293 -17.30 31.75 -5.26
C ARG A 293 -17.01 33.13 -5.89
N LYS A 294 -16.78 34.17 -5.08
CA LYS A 294 -16.23 35.46 -5.54
C LYS A 294 -14.92 35.83 -4.87
#